data_AF-A0A8X6FT25-F1
#
_entry.id   AF-A0A8X6FT25-F1
#
_cell.length_a   1.000
_cell.length_b   1.000
_cell.length_c   1.000
_cell.angle_alpha   90.00
_cell.angle_beta   90.00
_cell.angle_gamma   90.00
#
_symmetry.space_group_name_H-M   'P 1'
#
loop_
_entity.id
_entity.type
_entity.pdbx_description
1 polymer ?
#
loop_
_entity_poly.entity_id
_entity_poly.type
_entity_poly.pdbx_seq_one_letter_code
_entity_poly.pdbx_strand_id
1 'polypeptide(L)'
;MGKGSMDEVNDFYVTLPSNASMDYFPKNTQASFRTKLARPIILTGEWEVGLSEIFVPRTWFNIGNHNNKYSITYEETKIVEKDYVEHEIRVKIDEELQTRR
;
A
#
# COMPACT_ATOMS: atom_id res chain seq x y z
N MET A 1 16.91 6.24 43.14
CA MET A 1 17.21 5.43 41.94
C MET A 1 15.99 5.51 41.03
N GLY A 2 16.10 6.26 39.92
CA GLY A 2 14.97 6.54 39.04
C GLY A 2 14.54 5.29 38.27
N LYS A 3 13.24 4.99 38.27
CA LYS A 3 12.63 4.04 37.35
C LYS A 3 12.56 4.71 35.98
N GLY A 4 13.45 4.34 35.06
CA GLY A 4 13.19 4.53 33.64
C GLY A 4 12.50 3.28 33.14
N SER A 5 11.16 3.27 33.05
CA SER A 5 10.51 2.38 32.09
C SER A 5 10.66 3.06 30.74
N MET A 6 11.71 2.66 30.02
CA MET A 6 11.74 2.86 28.58
C MET A 6 10.81 1.78 28.04
N ASP A 7 9.56 2.13 27.74
CA ASP A 7 8.73 1.28 26.91
C ASP A 7 9.50 1.12 25.60
N GLU A 8 10.12 -0.04 25.41
CA GLU A 8 10.90 -0.34 24.22
C GLU A 8 9.90 -0.47 23.07
N VAL A 9 9.73 0.62 22.34
CA VAL A 9 8.89 0.65 21.14
C VAL A 9 9.59 -0.23 20.10
N ASN A 10 9.15 -1.49 20.03
CA ASN A 10 9.58 -2.45 19.02
C ASN A 10 8.71 -2.25 17.77
N ASP A 11 8.86 -1.14 17.07
CA ASP A 11 8.27 -0.95 15.74
C ASP A 11 9.34 -1.07 14.64
N PHE A 12 8.93 -1.43 13.43
CA PHE A 12 9.81 -1.52 12.28
C PHE A 12 9.04 -1.38 10.97
N TYR A 13 9.76 -0.99 9.92
CA TYR A 13 9.19 -0.88 8.58
C TYR A 13 9.54 -2.11 7.74
N VAL A 14 8.61 -2.49 6.86
CA VAL A 14 8.83 -3.50 5.84
C VAL A 14 8.55 -2.90 4.48
N THR A 15 9.55 -2.90 3.60
CA THR A 15 9.37 -2.54 2.20
C THR A 15 9.04 -3.80 1.38
N LEU A 16 7.93 -3.77 0.63
CA LEU A 16 7.44 -4.89 -0.16
C LEU A 16 7.34 -4.49 -1.63
N PRO A 17 8.42 -4.55 -2.42
CA PRO A 17 8.37 -4.20 -3.85
C PRO A 17 7.64 -5.28 -4.65
N SER A 18 6.73 -4.88 -5.54
CA SER A 18 5.88 -5.80 -6.30
C SER A 18 6.63 -6.75 -7.25
N ASN A 19 7.84 -6.37 -7.67
CA ASN A 19 8.70 -7.14 -8.59
C ASN A 19 9.84 -7.89 -7.89
N ALA A 20 9.98 -7.82 -6.56
CA ALA A 20 11.13 -8.39 -5.85
C ALA A 20 11.15 -9.93 -5.80
N SER A 21 10.10 -10.60 -6.25
CA SER A 21 9.96 -12.06 -6.09
C SER A 21 9.35 -12.74 -7.32
N MET A 22 9.58 -12.20 -8.52
CA MET A 22 9.05 -12.76 -9.78
C MET A 22 9.49 -14.22 -10.02
N ASP A 23 10.69 -14.60 -9.59
CA ASP A 23 11.18 -15.98 -9.72
C ASP A 23 10.38 -16.97 -8.87
N TYR A 24 9.85 -16.52 -7.73
CA TYR A 24 9.06 -17.35 -6.81
C TYR A 24 7.56 -17.23 -7.05
N PHE A 25 7.11 -16.05 -7.49
CA PHE A 25 5.72 -15.72 -7.76
C PHE A 25 5.58 -15.12 -9.16
N PRO A 26 5.67 -15.93 -10.23
CA PRO A 26 5.69 -15.42 -11.62
C PRO A 26 4.40 -14.71 -12.05
N LYS A 27 3.31 -14.88 -11.31
CA LYS A 27 2.01 -14.25 -11.55
C LYS A 27 1.82 -12.91 -10.81
N ASN A 28 2.83 -12.43 -10.08
CA ASN A 28 2.76 -11.12 -9.44
C ASN A 28 2.47 -10.03 -10.48
N THR A 29 1.59 -9.11 -10.10
CA THR A 29 1.28 -7.89 -10.84
C THR A 29 1.53 -6.68 -9.94
N GLN A 30 1.56 -5.47 -10.50
CA GLN A 30 1.75 -4.27 -9.68
C GLN A 30 0.63 -4.06 -8.64
N ALA A 31 -0.60 -4.49 -8.95
CA ALA A 31 -1.77 -4.34 -8.07
C ALA A 31 -2.03 -5.55 -7.16
N SER A 32 -1.42 -6.70 -7.43
CA SER A 32 -1.58 -7.92 -6.64
C SER A 32 -0.29 -8.72 -6.68
N PHE A 33 0.44 -8.72 -5.57
CA PHE A 33 1.75 -9.35 -5.47
C PHE A 33 2.02 -9.94 -4.09
N ARG A 34 2.97 -10.87 -4.06
CA ARG A 34 3.55 -11.43 -2.83
C ARG A 34 5.08 -11.28 -2.86
N THR A 35 5.68 -10.94 -1.73
CA THR A 35 7.14 -10.82 -1.60
C THR A 35 7.68 -11.94 -0.73
N LYS A 36 8.78 -12.57 -1.16
CA LYS A 36 9.55 -13.52 -0.35
C LYS A 36 10.57 -12.74 0.48
N LEU A 37 10.37 -12.71 1.80
CA LEU A 37 11.33 -12.08 2.70
C LEU A 37 12.59 -12.94 2.85
N ALA A 38 13.75 -12.29 2.94
CA ALA A 38 15.03 -12.96 3.14
C ALA A 38 15.12 -13.70 4.47
N ARG A 39 14.47 -13.15 5.51
CA ARG A 39 14.33 -13.76 6.83
C ARG A 39 12.85 -13.72 7.26
N PRO A 40 12.33 -14.77 7.89
CA PRO A 40 11.02 -14.72 8.52
C PRO A 40 10.97 -13.61 9.57
N ILE A 41 9.89 -12.83 9.56
CA ILE A 41 9.57 -11.90 10.63
C ILE A 41 8.80 -12.71 11.67
N ILE A 42 9.27 -12.68 12.92
CA ILE A 42 8.61 -13.34 14.04
C ILE A 42 7.90 -12.27 14.85
N LEU A 43 6.57 -12.25 14.78
CA LEU A 43 5.72 -11.33 15.53
C LEU A 43 5.18 -12.07 16.76
N THR A 44 5.71 -11.77 17.94
CA THR A 44 5.22 -12.32 19.21
C THR A 44 4.26 -11.34 19.88
N GLY A 45 3.10 -11.83 20.33
CA GLY A 45 2.06 -10.98 20.95
C GLY A 45 1.15 -10.33 19.90
N GLU A 46 0.46 -9.27 20.30
CA GLU A 46 -0.43 -8.50 19.43
C GLU A 46 0.35 -7.41 18.70
N TRP A 47 0.10 -7.28 17.41
CA TRP A 47 0.76 -6.31 16.54
C TRP A 47 -0.27 -5.57 15.72
N GLU A 48 -0.07 -4.27 15.57
CA GLU A 48 -0.78 -3.44 14.62
C GLU A 48 0.13 -3.16 13.42
N VAL A 49 -0.48 -3.13 12.24
CA VAL A 49 0.22 -2.81 10.99
C VAL A 49 -0.47 -1.65 10.30
N GLY A 50 0.33 -0.74 9.76
CA GLY A 50 -0.15 0.42 9.02
C GLY A 50 0.62 0.61 7.74
N LEU A 51 -0.04 1.15 6.71
CA LEU A 51 0.62 1.58 5.49
C LEU A 51 1.29 2.94 5.75
N SER A 52 2.62 2.98 5.74
CA SER A 52 3.37 4.24 5.85
C SER A 52 3.57 4.94 4.50
N GLU A 53 3.85 4.16 3.45
CA GLU A 53 4.15 4.67 2.12
C GLU A 53 3.72 3.68 1.03
N ILE A 54 3.27 4.19 -0.12
CA ILE A 54 3.01 3.40 -1.33
C ILE A 54 3.58 4.10 -2.56
N PHE A 55 4.37 3.37 -3.36
CA PHE A 55 4.87 3.85 -4.64
C PHE A 55 4.13 3.15 -5.78
N VAL A 56 3.27 3.89 -6.47
CA VAL A 56 2.57 3.41 -7.67
C VAL A 56 3.15 4.14 -8.88
N PRO A 57 3.98 3.47 -9.71
CA PRO A 57 4.44 4.02 -10.97
C PRO A 57 3.23 4.28 -11.88
N ARG A 58 2.78 5.53 -11.95
CA ARG A 58 1.94 6.00 -13.04
C ARG A 58 2.80 6.88 -13.93
N THR A 59 2.69 6.69 -15.24
CA THR A 59 3.02 7.73 -16.21
C THR A 59 1.99 8.85 -16.04
N TRP A 60 2.22 9.75 -15.09
CA TRP A 60 1.45 10.99 -15.03
C TRP A 60 1.83 11.79 -16.27
N PHE A 61 0.83 12.04 -17.12
CA PHE A 61 0.97 13.10 -18.10
C PHE A 61 1.37 14.37 -17.36
N ASN A 62 2.30 15.15 -17.90
CA ASN A 62 2.69 16.44 -17.32
C ASN A 62 1.43 17.26 -17.01
N ILE A 63 1.39 17.90 -15.84
CA ILE A 63 0.28 18.78 -15.44
C ILE A 63 0.23 19.93 -16.44
N GLY A 64 -0.85 19.98 -17.21
CA GLY A 64 -1.23 21.04 -18.11
C GLY A 64 -2.67 21.47 -17.84
N ASN A 65 -3.11 22.50 -18.55
CA ASN A 65 -4.43 23.12 -18.35
C ASN A 65 -5.62 22.16 -18.49
N HIS A 66 -5.39 20.97 -19.05
CA HIS A 66 -6.42 19.97 -19.34
C HIS A 66 -6.31 18.70 -18.50
N ASN A 67 -5.37 18.56 -17.55
CA ASN A 67 -5.23 17.33 -16.76
C ASN A 67 -4.80 17.60 -15.30
N ASN A 68 -5.21 18.73 -14.76
CA ASN A 68 -4.83 19.23 -13.44
C ASN A 68 -5.81 18.87 -12.30
N LYS A 69 -6.73 17.93 -12.54
CA LYS A 69 -7.74 17.50 -11.55
C LYS A 69 -7.55 16.02 -11.23
N TYR A 70 -7.29 15.72 -9.95
CA TYR A 70 -7.14 14.36 -9.44
C TYR A 70 -7.99 14.18 -8.20
N SER A 71 -8.65 13.02 -8.10
CA SER A 71 -9.48 12.65 -6.96
C SER A 71 -8.98 11.33 -6.40
N ILE A 72 -8.78 11.28 -5.09
CA ILE A 72 -8.54 10.03 -4.36
C ILE A 72 -9.87 9.64 -3.73
N THR A 73 -10.38 8.47 -4.10
CA THR A 73 -11.63 7.93 -3.55
C THR A 73 -11.30 6.75 -2.66
N TYR A 74 -11.72 6.83 -1.40
CA TYR A 74 -11.64 5.72 -0.46
C TYR A 74 -13.04 5.11 -0.36
N GLU A 75 -13.17 3.82 -0.65
CA GLU A 75 -14.41 3.07 -0.37
C GLU A 75 -14.29 2.49 1.05
N GLU A 76 -15.20 2.88 1.95
CA GLU A 76 -15.27 2.31 3.30
C GLU A 76 -15.70 0.84 3.18
N THR A 77 -14.74 -0.07 3.37
CA THR A 77 -15.00 -1.51 3.23
C THR A 77 -15.66 -2.00 4.52
N LYS A 78 -16.91 -2.47 4.43
CA LYS A 78 -17.62 -3.01 5.60
C LYS A 78 -16.94 -4.28 6.07
N ILE A 79 -16.61 -4.30 7.36
CA ILE A 79 -15.99 -5.43 8.07
C ILE A 79 -16.87 -6.67 7.90
N VAL A 80 -16.30 -7.71 7.29
CA VAL A 80 -16.77 -9.09 7.45
C VAL A 80 -15.91 -9.68 8.55
N GLU A 81 -16.50 -10.39 9.51
CA GLU A 81 -15.85 -11.08 10.64
C GLU A 81 -14.62 -11.89 10.19
N LYS A 82 -13.45 -11.23 10.14
CA LYS A 82 -12.12 -11.78 9.86
C LYS A 82 -11.10 -10.83 10.49
N ASP A 83 -10.02 -11.39 11.01
CA ASP A 83 -8.98 -10.68 11.78
C ASP A 83 -8.16 -9.65 10.97
N TYR A 84 -8.54 -9.38 9.71
CA TYR A 84 -7.88 -8.42 8.82
C TYR A 84 -8.90 -7.70 7.92
N VAL A 85 -8.67 -6.41 7.67
CA VAL A 85 -9.45 -5.59 6.72
C VAL A 85 -8.70 -5.54 5.38
N GLU A 86 -9.33 -5.98 4.30
CA GLU A 86 -8.82 -5.72 2.95
C GLU A 86 -9.22 -4.30 2.52
N HIS A 87 -8.24 -3.45 2.22
CA HIS A 87 -8.47 -2.14 1.64
C HIS A 87 -8.17 -2.17 0.13
N GLU A 88 -9.19 -1.97 -0.70
CA GLU A 88 -8.98 -1.79 -2.14
C GLU A 88 -8.74 -0.30 -2.44
N ILE A 89 -7.50 0.08 -2.74
CA ILE A 89 -7.18 1.44 -3.18
C ILE A 89 -7.48 1.55 -4.67
N ARG A 90 -8.64 2.15 -5.01
CA ARG A 90 -9.01 2.44 -6.40
C ARG A 90 -8.64 3.86 -6.79
N VAL A 91 -7.83 3.99 -7.82
CA VAL A 91 -7.42 5.28 -8.37
C VAL A 91 -8.10 5.47 -9.72
N LYS A 92 -9.09 6.38 -9.78
CA LYS A 92 -9.83 6.70 -11.01
C LYS A 92 -9.36 8.02 -11.62
N ILE A 93 -9.38 8.11 -12.95
CA ILE A 93 -9.14 9.34 -13.72
C ILE A 93 -10.47 9.79 -14.30
N ASP A 94 -10.74 11.10 -14.23
CA ASP A 94 -11.93 11.71 -14.80
C ASP A 94 -11.80 11.73 -16.35
N GLU A 95 -12.56 10.87 -17.04
CA GLU A 95 -12.48 10.70 -18.51
C GLU A 95 -13.23 11.78 -19.31
N GLU A 96 -13.80 12.81 -18.67
CA GLU A 96 -14.58 13.87 -19.32
C GLU A 96 -13.82 14.70 -20.40
N LEU A 97 -12.55 14.41 -20.64
CA LEU A 97 -11.70 15.13 -21.60
C LEU A 97 -11.47 14.37 -22.92
N GLN A 98 -12.02 13.16 -23.10
CA GLN A 98 -11.84 12.37 -24.33
C GLN A 98 -12.73 12.79 -25.51
N THR A 99 -13.69 13.71 -25.34
CA THR A 99 -14.74 13.96 -26.35
C THR A 99 -14.74 15.34 -27.01
N ARG A 100 -13.59 16.01 -27.16
CA ARG A 100 -13.46 17.18 -28.06
C ARG A 100 -12.11 17.18 -28.77
N ARG A 101 -12.05 16.47 -29.90
CA ARG A 101 -11.09 16.75 -30.98
C ARG A 101 -11.52 17.99 -31.74
#